data_AF-A0A1Q7J3L3-F1
#
_entry.id   AF-A0A1Q7J3L3-F1
#
_cell.length_a   1.000
_cell.length_b   1.000
_cell.length_c   1.000
_cell.angle_alpha   90.00
_cell.angle_beta   90.00
_cell.angle_gamma   90.00
#
_symmetry.space_group_name_H-M   'P 1'
#
loop_
_entity.id
_entity.type
_entity.pdbx_description
1 polymer ?
#
loop_
_entity_poly.entity_id
_entity_poly.type
_entity_poly.pdbx_seq_one_letter_code
_entity_poly.pdbx_strand_id
1 'polypeptide(L)'
;MKPSPEQLTRLKAYYEAKLFSEVEINAVKHKVQDGRGVFVLLDARPRDAFLTGHIPGALSVPLDQAAEAAKRLAADRQYVTYCWSHT
;
A
#
# COMPACT_ATOMS: atom_id res chain seq x y z
N MET A 1 7.24 -30.72 -12.97
CA MET A 1 5.90 -31.32 -12.73
C MET A 1 4.86 -30.21 -12.88
N LYS A 2 3.78 -30.42 -13.65
CA LYS A 2 2.71 -29.42 -13.77
C LYS A 2 1.81 -29.48 -12.51
N PRO A 3 1.30 -28.35 -12.00
CA PRO A 3 0.38 -28.37 -10.86
C PRO A 3 -0.92 -29.10 -11.21
N SER A 4 -1.50 -29.80 -10.24
CA SER A 4 -2.84 -30.39 -10.34
C SER A 4 -3.91 -29.28 -10.42
N PRO A 5 -5.14 -29.60 -10.85
CA PRO A 5 -6.24 -28.64 -10.87
C PRO A 5 -6.50 -27.97 -9.51
N GLU A 6 -6.42 -28.72 -8.41
CA GLU A 6 -6.57 -28.16 -7.06
C GLU A 6 -5.43 -27.20 -6.69
N GLN A 7 -4.19 -27.54 -7.08
CA GLN A 7 -3.05 -26.67 -6.89
C GLN A 7 -3.18 -25.37 -7.70
N LEU A 8 -3.73 -25.44 -8.92
CA LEU A 8 -4.01 -24.25 -9.73
C LEU A 8 -5.07 -23.35 -9.10
N THR A 9 -6.15 -23.92 -8.55
CA THR A 9 -7.19 -23.15 -7.85
C THR A 9 -6.62 -22.41 -6.65
N ARG A 10 -5.81 -23.09 -5.82
CA ARG A 10 -5.14 -22.48 -4.68
C ARG A 10 -4.15 -21.39 -5.10
N LEU A 11 -3.39 -21.63 -6.15
CA LEU A 11 -2.42 -20.67 -6.68
C LEU A 11 -3.11 -19.40 -7.19
N LYS A 12 -4.23 -19.56 -7.89
CA LYS A 12 -5.04 -18.45 -8.37
C LYS A 12 -5.56 -17.60 -7.22
N ALA A 13 -6.19 -18.22 -6.22
CA ALA A 13 -6.70 -17.50 -5.05
C ALA A 13 -5.59 -16.76 -4.28
N TYR A 14 -4.40 -17.38 -4.16
CA TYR A 14 -3.23 -16.74 -3.55
C TYR A 14 -2.81 -15.48 -4.31
N TYR A 15 -2.64 -15.57 -5.64
CA TYR A 15 -2.22 -14.41 -6.43
C TYR A 15 -3.29 -13.34 -6.53
N GLU A 16 -4.57 -13.70 -6.58
CA GLU A 16 -5.67 -12.72 -6.53
C GLU A 16 -5.65 -11.92 -5.23
N ALA A 17 -5.51 -12.60 -4.09
CA ALA A 17 -5.39 -11.94 -2.79
C ALA A 17 -4.14 -11.06 -2.71
N LYS A 18 -2.99 -11.58 -3.16
CA LYS A 18 -1.73 -10.83 -3.15
C LYS A 18 -1.81 -9.56 -4.00
N LEU A 19 -2.30 -9.68 -5.24
CA LEU A 19 -2.43 -8.56 -6.16
C LEU A 19 -3.43 -7.51 -5.66
N PHE A 20 -4.46 -7.91 -4.90
CA PHE A 20 -5.42 -6.98 -4.33
C PHE A 20 -4.84 -6.19 -3.14
N SER A 21 -3.86 -6.74 -2.42
CA SER A 21 -3.23 -6.10 -1.26
C SER A 21 -2.01 -5.23 -1.58
N GLU A 22 -1.50 -5.27 -2.81
CA GLU A 22 -0.26 -4.61 -3.20
C GLU A 22 -0.49 -3.58 -4.31
N VAL A 23 0.29 -2.50 -4.28
CA VAL A 23 0.35 -1.51 -5.36
C VAL A 23 1.78 -1.44 -5.86
N GLU A 24 1.93 -1.58 -7.18
CA GLU A 24 3.22 -1.53 -7.85
C GLU A 24 3.91 -0.18 -7.66
N ILE A 25 5.23 -0.20 -7.48
CA ILE A 25 6.03 1.03 -7.29
C ILE A 25 5.85 2.01 -8.45
N ASN A 26 5.65 1.52 -9.68
CA ASN A 26 5.44 2.37 -10.84
C ASN A 26 4.09 3.12 -10.77
N ALA A 27 3.05 2.52 -10.20
CA ALA A 27 1.79 3.22 -9.97
C ALA A 27 1.97 4.37 -8.96
N VAL A 28 2.77 4.17 -7.92
CA VAL A 28 3.17 5.24 -6.98
C VAL A 28 3.97 6.33 -7.70
N LYS A 29 4.96 5.97 -8.51
CA LYS A 29 5.73 6.93 -9.31
C LYS A 29 4.85 7.76 -10.24
N HIS A 30 3.95 7.13 -11.00
CA HIS A 30 3.04 7.81 -11.91
C HIS A 30 2.08 8.74 -11.17
N LYS A 31 1.63 8.38 -9.96
CA LYS A 31 0.84 9.27 -9.11
C LYS A 31 1.65 10.50 -8.69
N VAL A 32 2.87 10.29 -8.24
CA VAL A 32 3.73 11.37 -7.69
C VAL A 32 4.24 12.30 -8.79
N GLN A 33 4.64 11.75 -9.94
CA GLN A 33 5.26 12.50 -11.03
C GLN A 33 4.23 13.10 -11.99
N ASP A 34 3.20 12.33 -12.35
CA ASP A 34 2.26 12.69 -13.42
C ASP A 34 0.86 13.04 -12.89
N GLY A 35 0.63 12.94 -11.58
CA GLY A 35 -0.71 13.04 -10.99
C GLY A 35 -1.64 11.88 -11.35
N ARG A 36 -1.12 10.80 -11.94
CA ARG A 36 -1.91 9.64 -12.40
C ARG A 36 -2.07 8.60 -11.30
N GLY A 37 -3.18 8.64 -10.57
CA GLY A 37 -3.55 7.60 -9.58
C GLY A 37 -4.54 8.11 -8.53
N VAL A 38 -5.49 7.24 -8.15
CA VAL A 38 -6.66 7.63 -7.32
C VAL A 38 -6.53 7.30 -5.83
N PHE A 39 -5.45 6.65 -5.40
CA PHE A 39 -5.26 6.29 -3.99
C PHE A 39 -4.65 7.42 -3.16
N VAL A 40 -4.76 7.33 -1.83
CA VAL A 40 -4.07 8.18 -0.85
C VAL A 40 -2.82 7.46 -0.37
N LEU A 41 -1.68 8.13 -0.38
CA LEU A 41 -0.41 7.55 0.07
C LEU A 41 -0.18 7.85 1.56
N LEU A 42 0.14 6.82 2.34
CA LEU A 42 0.36 6.90 3.78
C LEU A 42 1.80 6.48 4.11
N ASP A 43 2.52 7.32 4.84
CA ASP A 43 3.84 6.99 5.38
C ASP A 43 3.67 6.35 6.76
N ALA A 44 4.01 5.05 6.87
CA ALA A 44 3.89 4.28 8.10
C ALA A 44 5.11 4.40 9.03
N ARG A 45 6.15 5.14 8.60
CA ARG A 45 7.37 5.34 9.38
C ARG A 45 7.11 6.25 10.59
N PRO A 46 8.04 6.27 11.57
CA PRO A 46 8.05 7.26 12.63
C PRO A 46 7.89 8.71 12.12
N ARG A 47 7.21 9.54 12.92
CA ARG A 47 6.85 10.91 12.51
C ARG A 47 8.05 11.80 12.25
N ASP A 48 9.12 11.65 13.01
CA ASP A 48 10.40 12.33 12.79
C ASP A 48 10.97 12.01 11.39
N ALA A 49 10.95 10.74 10.97
CA ALA A 49 11.37 10.35 9.64
C ALA A 49 10.53 11.03 8.54
N PHE A 50 9.20 11.05 8.70
CA PHE A 50 8.32 11.78 7.79
C PHE A 50 8.71 13.27 7.69
N LEU A 51 8.96 13.93 8.83
CA LEU A 51 9.33 15.35 8.87
C LEU A 51 10.69 15.63 8.22
N THR A 52 11.65 14.70 8.31
CA THR A 52 12.95 14.84 7.63
C THR A 52 12.88 14.67 6.12
N GLY A 53 11.85 13.99 5.61
CA GLY A 53 11.63 13.78 4.19
C GLY A 53 10.66 12.63 3.92
N HIS A 54 9.70 12.85 3.03
CA HIS A 54 8.68 11.88 2.66
C HIS A 54 8.29 12.05 1.18
N ILE A 55 7.59 11.05 0.64
CA ILE A 55 7.06 11.12 -0.73
C ILE A 55 6.04 12.28 -0.83
N PRO A 56 6.16 13.20 -1.80
CA PRO A 56 5.21 14.31 -1.95
C PRO A 56 3.75 13.85 -2.02
N GLY A 57 2.89 14.52 -1.24
CA GLY A 57 1.47 14.18 -1.13
C GLY A 57 1.12 13.03 -0.19
N ALA A 58 2.11 12.41 0.47
CA ALA A 58 1.86 11.40 1.50
C ALA A 58 1.35 12.04 2.81
N LEU A 59 0.53 11.28 3.55
CA LEU A 59 0.12 11.61 4.92
C LEU A 59 0.90 10.76 5.92
N SER A 60 1.33 11.34 7.04
CA SER A 60 1.99 10.58 8.12
C SER A 60 0.95 9.81 8.92
N VAL A 61 1.07 8.48 8.93
CA VAL A 61 0.27 7.57 9.76
C VAL A 61 1.20 6.51 10.35
N PRO A 62 1.99 6.85 11.39
CA PRO A 62 2.89 5.91 12.04
C PRO A 62 2.17 4.62 12.43
N LEU A 63 2.85 3.48 12.33
CA LEU A 63 2.24 2.16 12.51
C LEU A 63 1.54 1.98 13.87
N ASP A 64 2.09 2.57 14.94
CA ASP A 64 1.52 2.58 16.29
C ASP A 64 0.20 3.39 16.40
N GLN A 65 -0.08 4.25 15.43
CA GLN A 65 -1.30 5.08 15.34
C GLN A 65 -2.28 4.58 14.27
N ALA A 66 -1.90 3.57 13.48
CA ALA A 66 -2.67 3.11 12.32
C ALA A 66 -4.09 2.67 12.68
N ALA A 67 -4.28 2.00 13.83
CA ALA A 67 -5.60 1.53 14.27
C ALA A 67 -6.57 2.69 14.54
N GLU A 68 -6.11 3.78 15.15
CA GLU A 68 -6.95 4.96 15.39
C GLU A 68 -7.17 5.78 14.13
N ALA A 69 -6.16 5.87 13.27
CA ALA A 69 -6.30 6.52 11.96
C ALA A 69 -7.36 5.81 11.11
N ALA A 70 -7.32 4.47 11.04
CA ALA A 70 -8.24 3.67 10.25
C ALA A 70 -9.72 3.93 10.58
N LYS A 71 -10.06 4.21 11.84
CA LYS A 71 -11.42 4.55 12.27
C LYS A 71 -11.95 5.86 11.66
N ARG A 72 -11.05 6.72 11.18
CA ARG A 72 -11.37 8.05 10.63
C ARG A 72 -11.23 8.12 9.11
N LEU A 73 -10.67 7.07 8.50
CA LEU A 73 -10.49 6.99 7.06
C LEU A 73 -11.82 6.72 6.36
N ALA A 74 -12.09 7.46 5.29
CA ALA A 74 -13.26 7.22 4.46
C ALA A 74 -13.12 5.87 3.75
N ALA A 75 -14.12 5.00 3.90
CA ALA A 75 -14.09 3.61 3.41
C ALA A 75 -14.17 3.46 1.89
N ASP A 76 -14.57 4.52 1.18
CA ASP A 76 -14.68 4.59 -0.28
C ASP A 76 -13.36 4.94 -0.98
N ARG A 77 -12.28 5.10 -0.22
CA ARG A 77 -10.95 5.45 -0.74
C ARG A 77 -9.98 4.29 -0.61
N GLN A 78 -9.12 4.15 -1.61
CA GLN A 78 -7.95 3.27 -1.52
C GLN A 78 -6.81 3.99 -0.79
N TYR A 79 -6.22 3.33 0.20
CA TYR A 79 -5.04 3.81 0.91
C TYR A 79 -3.88 2.87 0.63
N VAL A 80 -2.72 3.44 0.32
CA VAL A 80 -1.47 2.71 0.05
C VAL A 80 -0.45 3.13 1.07
N THR A 81 0.06 2.19 1.85
CA THR A 81 1.10 2.46 2.85
C THR A 81 2.49 2.22 2.26
N TYR A 82 3.49 2.93 2.78
CA TYR A 82 4.90 2.59 2.58
C TYR A 82 5.69 2.69 3.89
N CYS A 83 6.82 1.98 3.93
CA CYS A 83 7.73 1.96 5.07
C CYS A 83 9.19 1.95 4.54
N TRP A 84 10.16 1.71 5.42
CA TRP A 84 11.57 1.56 5.07
C TRP A 84 11.87 0.34 4.20
N SER A 85 11.10 -0.73 4.37
CA SER A 85 11.38 -2.05 3.79
C SER A 85 10.09 -2.73 3.31
N HIS A 86 10.27 -3.74 2.46
CA HIS A 86 9.25 -4.59 1.84
C HIS A 86 9.09 -5.96 2.53
N THR A 87 9.69 -6.15 3.71
CA THR A 87 9.68 -7.43 4.45
C THR A 87 8.29 -7.91 4.79
#